data_AF-A0AAW1RQC1-F1
#
_entry.id   AF-A0AAW1RQC1-F1
#
_cell.length_a   1.000
_cell.length_b   1.000
_cell.length_c   1.000
_cell.angle_alpha   90.00
_cell.angle_beta   90.00
_cell.angle_gamma   90.00
#
_symmetry.space_group_name_H-M   'P 1'
#
loop_
_entity.id
_entity.type
_entity.pdbx_description
1 polymer ?
#
loop_
_entity_poly.entity_id
_entity_poly.type
_entity_poly.pdbx_seq_one_letter_code
_entity_poly.pdbx_strand_id
1 'polypeptide(L)'
;MLGAQHPDACLHHCCKEGCTLFEYTPRKNWSAHTSDKFLLCGGDRFDIILQAGGSLQLQPKQVIYWSGMEVGIQQLFAKPAFGEARLRFFLDPDSNPGFYKSLEWRSQNAKLGGLYDNPMNSHWEFGADGVQPMDRSTHTTDVLLMRCGTLPLAERCKDEFVIMLGLVAGKKQRLALL
;
A
#
# COMPACT_ATOMS: atom_id res chain seq x y z
N MET A 1 12.94 15.77 -1.18
CA MET A 1 12.04 14.94 -1.99
C MET A 1 12.90 13.96 -2.75
N LEU A 2 12.83 12.66 -2.45
CA LEU A 2 13.21 11.64 -3.44
C LEU A 2 12.36 11.92 -4.67
N GLY A 3 13.00 12.11 -5.83
CA GLY A 3 12.39 12.68 -7.04
C GLY A 3 11.03 12.04 -7.32
N ALA A 4 10.04 12.86 -7.67
CA ALA A 4 8.71 12.39 -8.00
C ALA A 4 8.82 11.33 -9.10
N GLN A 5 8.66 10.06 -8.74
CA GLN A 5 8.60 8.98 -9.72
C GLN A 5 7.39 9.25 -10.60
N HIS A 6 7.53 9.03 -11.90
CA HIS A 6 6.40 9.14 -12.81
C HIS A 6 5.29 8.20 -12.30
N PRO A 7 4.02 8.65 -12.22
CA PRO A 7 2.93 7.86 -11.64
C PRO A 7 2.84 6.43 -12.20
N ASP A 8 3.15 6.27 -13.49
CA ASP A 8 3.15 4.98 -14.19
C ASP A 8 4.13 3.95 -13.58
N ALA A 9 5.22 4.39 -12.94
CA ALA A 9 6.19 3.49 -12.30
C ALA A 9 5.60 2.76 -11.08
N CYS A 10 4.56 3.35 -10.48
CA CYS A 10 3.83 2.77 -9.35
C CYS A 10 2.49 2.16 -9.80
N LEU A 11 2.14 2.19 -11.08
CA LEU A 11 0.95 1.52 -11.57
C LEU A 11 1.26 0.05 -11.81
N HIS A 12 0.30 -0.80 -11.46
CA HIS A 12 0.39 -2.23 -11.68
C HIS A 12 -0.93 -2.78 -12.21
N HIS A 13 -0.86 -3.76 -13.11
CA HIS A 13 -2.01 -4.59 -13.42
C HIS A 13 -2.07 -5.72 -12.41
N CYS A 14 -3.24 -5.93 -11.80
CA CYS A 14 -3.41 -6.93 -10.75
C CYS A 14 -4.60 -7.84 -11.04
N CYS A 15 -4.55 -9.06 -10.50
CA CYS A 15 -5.73 -9.89 -10.41
C CYS A 15 -6.73 -9.26 -9.42
N LYS A 16 -8.03 -9.45 -9.63
CA LYS A 16 -9.07 -9.01 -8.68
C LYS A 16 -8.88 -9.58 -7.27
N GLU A 17 -8.29 -10.77 -7.19
CA GLU A 17 -7.99 -11.46 -5.93
C GLU A 17 -6.56 -11.17 -5.41
N GLY A 18 -5.83 -10.22 -6.00
CA GLY A 18 -4.49 -9.82 -5.53
C GLY A 18 -3.37 -10.84 -5.77
N CYS A 19 -3.61 -11.89 -6.57
CA CYS A 19 -2.71 -13.05 -6.62
C CYS A 19 -1.41 -12.85 -7.41
N THR A 20 -1.34 -11.85 -8.28
CA THR A 20 -0.15 -11.53 -9.08
C THR A 20 -0.21 -10.07 -9.49
N LEU A 21 0.93 -9.37 -9.37
CA LEU A 21 1.12 -8.01 -9.87
C LEU A 21 2.01 -8.06 -11.11
N PHE A 22 1.58 -7.39 -12.16
CA PHE A 22 2.41 -7.07 -13.32
C PHE A 22 2.77 -5.59 -13.29
N GLU A 23 3.96 -5.25 -13.75
CA GLU A 23 4.30 -3.87 -14.10
C GLU A 23 3.25 -3.28 -15.05
N TYR A 24 2.97 -1.99 -14.92
CA TYR A 24 2.04 -1.33 -15.83
C TYR A 24 2.52 -1.43 -17.27
N THR A 25 1.65 -1.93 -18.13
CA THR A 25 1.89 -1.96 -19.57
C THR A 25 1.07 -0.84 -20.21
N PRO A 26 1.67 0.10 -20.96
CA PRO A 26 0.92 1.13 -21.66
C PRO A 26 -0.06 0.54 -22.68
N ARG A 27 -1.21 1.19 -22.88
CA ARG A 27 -2.31 0.69 -23.74
C ARG A 27 -1.87 0.29 -25.15
N LYS A 28 -0.94 1.03 -25.76
CA LYS A 28 -0.39 0.73 -27.09
C LYS A 28 0.28 -0.65 -27.19
N ASN A 29 0.69 -1.23 -26.07
CA ASN A 29 1.38 -2.52 -26.00
C ASN A 29 0.46 -3.66 -25.55
N TRP A 30 -0.80 -3.43 -25.18
CA TRP A 30 -1.66 -4.47 -24.58
C TRP A 30 -1.86 -5.69 -25.47
N SER A 31 -1.89 -5.53 -26.79
CA SER A 31 -2.04 -6.63 -27.74
C SER A 31 -0.93 -7.69 -27.60
N ALA A 32 0.31 -7.26 -27.31
CA ALA A 32 1.45 -8.15 -27.09
C ALA A 32 1.37 -8.96 -25.79
N HIS A 33 0.45 -8.60 -24.89
CA HIS A 33 0.30 -9.20 -23.55
C HIS A 33 -1.05 -9.91 -23.38
N THR A 34 -1.73 -10.24 -24.48
CA THR A 34 -3.04 -10.90 -24.46
C THR A 34 -3.00 -12.32 -23.90
N SER A 35 -1.85 -12.99 -24.00
CA SER A 35 -1.61 -14.32 -23.43
C SER A 35 -1.12 -14.29 -21.98
N ASP A 36 -0.88 -13.11 -21.40
CA ASP A 36 -0.41 -12.99 -20.02
C ASP A 36 -1.50 -13.49 -19.07
N LYS A 37 -1.13 -14.46 -18.23
CA LYS A 37 -2.01 -15.06 -17.22
C LYS A 37 -1.45 -14.82 -15.82
N PHE A 38 -2.35 -14.59 -14.87
CA PHE A 38 -1.97 -14.51 -13.46
C PHE A 38 -1.42 -15.86 -13.00
N LEU A 39 -0.27 -15.84 -12.32
CA LEU A 39 0.51 -17.04 -12.02
C LEU A 39 -0.26 -18.03 -11.14
N LEU A 40 -1.00 -17.52 -10.15
CA LEU A 40 -1.66 -18.36 -9.15
C LEU A 40 -3.06 -18.81 -9.55
N CYS A 41 -3.86 -17.95 -10.19
CA CYS A 41 -5.24 -18.29 -10.55
C CYS A 41 -5.43 -18.68 -12.02
N GLY A 42 -4.39 -18.53 -12.86
CA GLY A 42 -4.43 -18.84 -14.30
C GLY A 42 -5.33 -17.93 -15.13
N GLY A 43 -6.01 -16.97 -14.50
CA GLY A 43 -6.92 -16.04 -15.18
C GLY A 43 -6.17 -15.06 -16.08
N ASP A 44 -6.82 -14.61 -17.15
CA ASP A 44 -6.23 -13.64 -18.07
C ASP A 44 -6.04 -12.27 -17.41
N ARG A 45 -4.95 -11.60 -17.77
CA ARG A 45 -4.60 -10.25 -17.29
C ARG A 45 -5.56 -9.17 -17.80
N PHE A 46 -6.10 -9.36 -19.00
CA PHE A 46 -7.02 -8.42 -19.66
C PHE A 46 -8.38 -9.09 -19.93
N ASP A 47 -9.44 -8.32 -19.73
CA ASP A 47 -10.77 -8.59 -20.28
C ASP A 47 -10.85 -8.10 -21.74
N ILE A 48 -11.63 -8.79 -22.58
CA ILE A 48 -11.94 -8.36 -23.94
C ILE A 48 -13.38 -7.82 -23.95
N ILE A 49 -13.53 -6.56 -24.35
CA ILE A 49 -14.81 -5.84 -24.34
C ILE A 49 -15.19 -5.44 -25.76
N LEU A 50 -16.40 -5.79 -26.17
CA LEU A 50 -16.99 -5.35 -27.44
C LEU A 50 -17.51 -3.92 -27.31
N GLN A 51 -16.95 -3.01 -28.10
CA GLN A 51 -17.37 -1.60 -28.15
C GLN A 51 -18.63 -1.42 -28.99
N ALA A 52 -19.36 -0.32 -28.76
CA ALA A 52 -20.47 0.14 -29.59
C ALA A 52 -19.93 0.53 -30.98
N GLY A 53 -19.92 -0.44 -31.91
CA GLY A 53 -19.22 -0.34 -33.19
C GLY A 53 -18.55 -1.64 -33.62
N GLY A 54 -18.55 -2.67 -32.78
CA GLY A 54 -18.08 -4.01 -33.13
C GLY A 54 -16.58 -4.24 -32.93
N SER A 55 -15.81 -3.22 -32.55
CA SER A 55 -14.39 -3.36 -32.25
C SER A 55 -14.17 -4.00 -30.88
N LEU A 56 -13.16 -4.87 -30.79
CA LEU A 56 -12.73 -5.45 -29.52
C LEU A 56 -11.69 -4.55 -28.87
N GLN A 57 -11.89 -4.26 -27.59
CA GLN A 57 -10.96 -3.49 -26.77
C GLN A 57 -10.51 -4.35 -25.58
N LEU A 58 -9.19 -4.42 -25.39
CA LEU A 58 -8.62 -4.98 -24.16
C LEU A 58 -8.80 -3.99 -23.00
N GLN A 59 -9.12 -4.49 -21.81
CA GLN A 59 -9.16 -3.72 -20.58
C GLN A 59 -8.48 -4.53 -19.46
N PRO A 60 -7.52 -3.98 -18.70
CA PRO A 60 -6.93 -4.71 -17.57
C PRO A 60 -8.01 -5.03 -16.53
N LYS A 61 -7.96 -6.23 -15.95
CA LYS A 61 -8.96 -6.66 -14.96
C LYS A 61 -8.98 -5.76 -13.72
N GLN A 62 -7.81 -5.29 -13.30
CA GLN A 62 -7.65 -4.30 -12.25
C GLN A 62 -6.35 -3.54 -12.47
N VAL A 63 -6.36 -2.25 -12.14
CA VAL A 63 -5.17 -1.42 -12.03
C VAL A 63 -5.10 -0.91 -10.60
N ILE A 64 -3.93 -1.02 -9.99
CA ILE A 64 -3.65 -0.49 -8.66
C ILE A 64 -2.47 0.47 -8.73
N TYR A 65 -2.42 1.39 -7.78
CA TYR A 65 -1.19 2.11 -7.45
C TYR A 65 -0.51 1.35 -6.32
N TRP A 66 0.78 1.06 -6.46
CA TRP A 66 1.61 0.42 -5.45
C TRP A 66 3.03 0.94 -5.57
N SER A 67 3.50 1.64 -4.54
CA SER A 67 4.85 2.20 -4.48
C SER A 67 5.88 1.25 -3.86
N GLY A 68 5.42 0.19 -3.19
CA GLY A 68 6.29 -0.74 -2.49
C GLY A 68 6.73 -0.26 -1.11
N MET A 69 6.92 -1.21 -0.19
CA MET A 69 7.32 -0.91 1.19
C MET A 69 8.69 -0.24 1.26
N GLU A 70 9.65 -0.70 0.46
CA GLU A 70 11.01 -0.18 0.47
C GLU A 70 11.03 1.33 0.15
N VAL A 71 10.30 1.74 -0.88
CA VAL A 71 10.17 3.16 -1.25
C VAL A 71 9.54 3.96 -0.11
N GLY A 72 8.48 3.44 0.51
CA GLY A 72 7.85 4.11 1.64
C GLY A 72 8.78 4.28 2.84
N ILE A 73 9.60 3.26 3.14
CA ILE A 73 10.59 3.30 4.22
C ILE A 73 11.66 4.34 3.88
N GLN A 74 12.20 4.32 2.66
CA GLN A 74 13.18 5.30 2.20
C GLN A 74 12.64 6.73 2.29
N GLN A 75 11.37 6.95 1.94
CA GLN A 75 10.71 8.26 2.06
C GLN A 75 10.62 8.75 3.51
N LEU A 76 10.40 7.86 4.48
CA LEU A 76 10.39 8.22 5.89
C LEU A 76 11.79 8.54 6.40
N PHE A 77 12.78 7.70 6.08
CA PHE A 77 14.17 7.95 6.49
C PHE A 77 14.79 9.18 5.82
N ALA A 78 14.26 9.62 4.68
CA ALA A 78 14.63 10.89 4.06
C ALA A 78 14.15 12.13 4.85
N LYS A 79 13.30 11.97 5.87
CA LYS A 79 12.78 13.06 6.71
C LYS A 79 13.61 13.14 8.01
N PRO A 80 14.35 14.24 8.26
CA PRO A 80 15.12 14.39 9.50
C PRO A 80 14.26 14.26 10.76
N ALA A 81 13.06 14.85 10.75
CA ALA A 81 12.10 14.78 11.87
C ALA A 81 11.70 13.35 12.23
N PHE A 82 11.64 12.44 11.25
CA PHE A 82 11.36 11.02 11.49
C PHE A 82 12.51 10.35 12.25
N GLY A 83 13.76 10.61 11.84
CA GLY A 83 14.94 10.09 12.53
C GLY A 83 15.04 10.56 13.97
N GLU A 84 14.76 11.84 14.22
CA GLU A 84 14.72 12.41 15.57
C GLU A 84 13.62 11.80 16.44
N ALA A 85 12.40 11.64 15.90
CA ALA A 85 11.29 11.01 16.61
C ALA A 85 11.60 9.55 16.96
N ARG A 86 12.21 8.81 16.04
CA ARG A 86 12.65 7.44 16.26
C ARG A 86 13.74 7.36 17.34
N LEU A 87 14.71 8.27 17.33
CA LEU A 87 15.74 8.35 18.38
C LEU A 87 15.11 8.61 19.75
N ARG A 88 14.15 9.54 19.86
CA ARG A 88 13.42 9.81 21.11
C ARG A 88 12.73 8.57 21.65
N PHE A 89 12.09 7.78 20.80
CA PHE A 89 11.45 6.52 21.21
C PHE A 89 12.45 5.53 21.82
N PHE A 90 13.67 5.40 21.27
CA PHE A 90 14.66 4.49 21.83
C PHE A 90 15.30 5.00 23.12
N LEU A 91 15.40 6.33 23.30
CA LEU A 91 15.87 6.93 24.54
C LEU A 91 14.82 6.86 25.66
N ASP A 92 13.53 6.84 25.29
CA ASP A 92 12.40 6.69 26.21
C ASP A 92 11.32 5.77 25.61
N PRO A 93 11.49 4.44 25.69
CA PRO A 93 10.50 3.48 25.19
C PRO A 93 9.15 3.56 25.92
N ASP A 94 9.15 4.10 27.14
CA ASP A 94 7.94 4.27 27.95
C ASP A 94 6.99 5.34 27.39
N SER A 95 7.48 6.20 26.48
CA SER A 95 6.68 7.12 25.66
C SER A 95 5.65 6.43 24.74
N ASN A 96 5.62 5.10 24.74
CA ASN A 96 4.73 4.28 23.93
C ASN A 96 4.20 3.06 24.72
N PRO A 97 3.34 3.29 25.74
CA PRO A 97 2.90 2.23 26.64
C PRO A 97 1.90 1.24 26.02
N GLY A 98 1.57 1.39 24.73
CA GLY A 98 0.59 0.56 24.02
C GLY A 98 1.12 -0.84 23.68
N PHE A 99 1.11 -1.19 22.39
CA PHE A 99 1.47 -2.52 21.91
C PHE A 99 2.81 -3.05 22.47
N TYR A 100 3.81 -2.20 22.64
CA TYR A 100 5.15 -2.54 23.14
C TYR A 100 5.18 -3.09 24.58
N LYS A 101 4.16 -2.81 25.37
CA LYS A 101 4.01 -3.38 26.73
C LYS A 101 3.07 -4.57 26.78
N SER A 102 2.45 -4.94 25.66
CA SER A 102 1.50 -6.05 25.58
C SER A 102 2.19 -7.41 25.72
N LEU A 103 1.42 -8.41 26.16
CA LEU A 103 1.88 -9.81 26.19
C LEU A 103 2.25 -10.31 24.80
N GLU A 104 1.52 -9.86 23.77
CA GLU A 104 1.79 -10.23 22.37
C GLU A 104 3.17 -9.74 21.93
N TRP A 105 3.53 -8.49 22.21
CA TRP A 105 4.86 -7.96 21.91
C TRP A 105 5.97 -8.78 22.57
N ARG A 106 5.85 -9.03 23.87
CA ARG A 106 6.85 -9.82 24.62
C ARG A 106 7.00 -11.22 24.05
N SER A 107 5.87 -11.86 23.70
CA SER A 107 5.84 -13.19 23.08
C SER A 107 6.55 -13.20 21.74
N GLN A 108 6.22 -12.27 20.84
CA GLN A 108 6.84 -12.19 19.50
C GLN A 108 8.32 -11.80 19.58
N ASN A 109 8.65 -10.82 20.43
CA ASN A 109 10.04 -10.38 20.60
C ASN A 109 10.92 -11.50 21.18
N ALA A 110 10.41 -12.29 22.14
CA ALA A 110 11.12 -13.45 22.66
C ALA A 110 11.37 -14.52 21.58
N LYS A 111 10.36 -14.83 20.75
CA LYS A 111 10.49 -15.76 19.61
C LYS A 111 11.54 -15.31 18.60
N LEU A 112 11.69 -14.00 18.43
CA LEU A 112 12.64 -13.38 17.51
C LEU A 112 13.97 -13.03 18.18
N GLY A 113 14.24 -13.47 19.42
CA GLY A 113 15.52 -13.25 20.09
C GLY A 113 15.80 -11.79 20.45
N GLY A 114 14.77 -10.99 20.73
CA GLY A 114 14.92 -9.59 21.13
C GLY A 114 15.03 -8.60 19.96
N LEU A 115 14.82 -9.05 18.71
CA LEU A 115 14.98 -8.21 17.53
C LEU A 115 14.07 -6.97 17.52
N TYR A 116 12.90 -7.02 18.16
CA TYR A 116 12.02 -5.85 18.16
C TYR A 116 12.49 -4.72 19.08
N ASP A 117 13.24 -5.04 20.14
CA ASP A 117 13.82 -4.03 21.05
C ASP A 117 15.18 -3.52 20.56
N ASN A 118 15.70 -4.07 19.46
CA ASN A 118 16.95 -3.62 18.86
C ASN A 118 16.74 -2.24 18.19
N PRO A 119 17.53 -1.21 18.56
CA PRO A 119 17.42 0.14 17.97
C PRO A 119 17.73 0.19 16.47
N MET A 120 18.38 -0.83 15.93
CA MET A 120 18.64 -0.98 14.49
C MET A 120 17.43 -1.50 13.72
N ASN A 121 16.43 -2.04 14.41
CA ASN A 121 15.21 -2.56 13.81
C ASN A 121 14.04 -1.59 14.01
N SER A 122 13.02 -1.74 13.18
CA SER A 122 11.77 -1.00 13.32
C SER A 122 10.59 -1.92 13.09
N HIS A 123 9.56 -1.71 13.89
CA HIS A 123 8.25 -2.28 13.66
C HIS A 123 7.49 -1.39 12.68
N TRP A 124 6.91 -2.01 11.65
CA TRP A 124 6.11 -1.35 10.63
C TRP A 124 4.67 -1.80 10.78
N GLU A 125 3.78 -0.82 10.91
CA GLU A 125 2.34 -1.06 11.00
C GLU A 125 1.72 -0.76 9.64
N PHE A 126 0.92 -1.70 9.15
CA PHE A 126 0.21 -1.60 7.88
C PHE A 126 -1.29 -1.52 8.16
N GLY A 127 -1.95 -0.57 7.52
CA GLY A 127 -3.39 -0.38 7.58
C GLY A 127 -3.98 -0.41 6.19
N ALA A 128 -5.22 -0.91 6.09
CA ALA A 128 -6.04 -0.77 4.92
C ALA A 128 -7.34 -0.08 5.34
N ASP A 129 -7.72 0.98 4.64
CA ASP A 129 -8.97 1.69 4.90
C ASP A 129 -9.67 2.08 3.60
N GLY A 130 -10.99 2.00 3.59
CA GLY A 130 -11.83 2.34 2.44
C GLY A 130 -12.24 3.80 2.49
N VAL A 131 -11.82 4.60 1.52
CA VAL A 131 -12.17 6.02 1.42
C VAL A 131 -12.99 6.30 0.15
N GLN A 132 -13.79 7.35 0.18
CA GLN A 132 -14.50 7.86 -0.99
C GLN A 132 -13.99 9.28 -1.27
N PRO A 133 -12.92 9.44 -2.07
CA PRO A 133 -12.21 10.72 -2.16
C PRO A 133 -12.97 11.79 -2.95
N MET A 134 -14.07 11.42 -3.61
CA MET A 134 -14.92 12.34 -4.37
C MET A 134 -16.39 12.09 -4.02
N ASP A 135 -17.11 13.14 -3.65
CA ASP A 135 -18.53 13.10 -3.24
C ASP A 135 -19.46 12.48 -4.30
N ARG A 136 -19.05 12.50 -5.56
CA ARG A 136 -19.81 11.94 -6.70
C ARG A 136 -19.27 10.60 -7.22
N SER A 137 -18.24 10.04 -6.59
CA SER A 137 -17.72 8.74 -7.00
C SER A 137 -18.73 7.66 -6.65
N THR A 138 -19.05 6.79 -7.61
CA THR A 138 -19.79 5.55 -7.33
C THR A 138 -18.89 4.42 -6.85
N HIS A 139 -17.61 4.68 -6.59
CA HIS A 139 -16.62 3.70 -6.19
C HIS A 139 -15.92 4.14 -4.91
N THR A 140 -15.72 3.21 -3.99
CA THR A 140 -14.73 3.38 -2.92
C THR A 140 -13.33 3.18 -3.48
N THR A 141 -12.33 3.64 -2.74
CA THR A 141 -10.92 3.36 -2.99
C THR A 141 -10.33 2.85 -1.69
N ASP A 142 -9.74 1.67 -1.72
CA ASP A 142 -9.03 1.15 -0.56
C ASP A 142 -7.61 1.71 -0.59
N VAL A 143 -7.20 2.34 0.50
CA VAL A 143 -5.88 2.94 0.69
C VAL A 143 -5.07 2.02 1.57
N LEU A 144 -3.88 1.64 1.10
CA LEU A 144 -2.89 0.92 1.89
C LEU A 144 -1.93 1.93 2.50
N LEU A 145 -1.92 1.98 3.82
CA LEU A 145 -1.11 2.90 4.61
C LEU A 145 -0.02 2.12 5.36
N MET A 146 1.12 2.75 5.52
CA MET A 146 2.22 2.29 6.35
C MET A 146 2.65 3.39 7.30
N ARG A 147 2.96 3.01 8.54
CA ARG A 147 3.58 3.89 9.52
C ARG A 147 4.59 3.13 10.35
N CYS A 148 5.50 3.87 10.98
CA CYS A 148 6.49 3.26 11.86
C CYS A 148 5.90 3.13 13.27
N GLY A 149 5.81 1.89 13.76
CA GLY A 149 5.36 1.62 15.12
C GLY A 149 6.38 2.09 16.17
N THR A 150 7.67 2.19 15.84
CA THR A 150 8.75 2.60 16.76
C THR A 150 8.90 4.13 16.80
N LEU A 151 7.75 4.79 16.98
CA LEU A 151 7.65 6.23 17.20
C LEU A 151 6.90 6.47 18.51
N PRO A 152 7.15 7.61 19.20
CA PRO A 152 6.35 8.00 20.34
C PRO A 152 4.87 8.07 19.94
N LEU A 153 3.96 7.72 20.87
CA LEU A 153 2.54 7.56 20.54
C LEU A 153 1.93 8.84 19.93
N ALA A 154 2.31 10.00 20.45
CA ALA A 154 1.86 11.31 19.97
C ALA A 154 2.32 11.64 18.54
N GLU A 155 3.30 10.92 18.00
CA GLU A 155 3.87 11.18 16.68
C GLU A 155 3.41 10.18 15.63
N ARG A 156 2.99 8.97 16.02
CA ARG A 156 2.69 7.87 15.11
C ARG A 156 1.62 8.18 14.06
N CYS A 157 0.65 9.04 14.40
CA CYS A 157 -0.45 9.41 13.52
C CYS A 157 -0.26 10.79 12.86
N LYS A 158 0.90 11.42 12.98
CA LYS A 158 1.18 12.65 12.23
C LYS A 158 1.23 12.32 10.74
N ASP A 159 0.57 13.13 9.92
CA ASP A 159 0.49 12.93 8.47
C ASP A 159 1.87 12.75 7.82
N GLU A 160 2.89 13.44 8.32
CA GLU A 160 4.26 13.32 7.82
C GLU A 160 4.92 11.96 8.09
N PHE A 161 4.42 11.14 9.02
CA PHE A 161 4.96 9.81 9.35
C PHE A 161 4.06 8.65 8.89
N VAL A 162 2.99 8.97 8.16
CA VAL A 162 2.13 8.01 7.47
C VAL A 162 2.43 8.07 5.98
N ILE A 163 2.71 6.91 5.39
CA ILE A 163 2.96 6.77 3.95
C ILE A 163 1.83 5.98 3.32
N MET A 164 1.26 6.52 2.25
CA MET A 164 0.37 5.76 1.37
C MET A 164 1.23 4.86 0.47
N LEU A 165 1.14 3.55 0.71
CA LEU A 165 1.82 2.56 -0.10
C LEU A 165 1.06 2.26 -1.39
N GLY A 166 -0.27 2.25 -1.33
CA GLY A 166 -1.07 1.82 -2.46
C GLY A 166 -2.51 2.34 -2.47
N LEU A 167 -3.09 2.31 -3.66
CA LEU A 167 -4.51 2.58 -3.91
C LEU A 167 -5.08 1.44 -4.74
N VAL A 168 -6.17 0.87 -4.26
CA VAL A 168 -6.91 -0.18 -4.94
C VAL A 168 -8.30 0.35 -5.23
N ALA A 169 -8.69 0.34 -6.51
CA ALA A 169 -10.06 0.70 -6.88
C ALA A 169 -11.02 -0.28 -6.19
N GLY A 170 -11.87 0.25 -5.32
CA GLY A 170 -12.85 -0.50 -4.57
C GLY A 170 -14.08 -0.85 -5.40
N LYS A 171 -15.03 -1.54 -4.76
CA LYS A 171 -16.27 -1.99 -5.43
C LYS A 171 -17.14 -0.77 -5.76
N LYS A 172 -17.89 -0.86 -6.86
CA LYS A 172 -18.94 0.10 -7.16
C LYS A 172 -20.00 0.03 -6.06
N GLN A 173 -20.11 1.09 -5.27
CA GLN A 173 -21.24 1.24 -4.37
C GLN A 173 -22.45 1.59 -5.23
N ARG A 174 -23.52 0.78 -5.12
CA ARG A 174 -24.84 1.26 -5.53
C ARG A 174 -25.15 2.39 -4.56
N LEU A 175 -25.18 3.63 -5.04
CA LEU A 175 -25.83 4.71 -4.30
C LEU A 175 -27.22 4.19 -3.95
N ALA A 176 -27.44 3.86 -2.67
CA ALA A 176 -28.78 3.82 -2.15
C ALA A 176 -29.27 5.26 -2.27
N LEU A 177 -30.11 5.52 -3.27
CA LEU A 177 -30.89 6.75 -3.33
C LEU A 177 -31.70 6.78 -2.03
N LEU A 178 -31.25 7.57 -1.07
CA LEU A 178 -32.04 8.04 0.06
C LEU A 178 -32.62 9.40 -0.33
#